data_AF-A0A3C0ZTD7-F1
#
_entry.id   AF-A0A3C0ZTD7-F1
#
_cell.length_a   1.000
_cell.length_b   1.000
_cell.length_c   1.000
_cell.angle_alpha   90.00
_cell.angle_beta   90.00
_cell.angle_gamma   90.00
#
_symmetry.space_group_name_H-M   'P 1'
#
loop_
_entity.id
_entity.type
_entity.pdbx_description
1 polymer ?
#
loop_
_entity_poly.entity_id
_entity_poly.type
_entity_poly.pdbx_seq_one_letter_code
_entity_poly.pdbx_strand_id
1 'polypeptide(L)'
;GLPFVLAYWETLPFWRTFWRSLGFDVLVSPESTRAIYEDGLHAVTSDTECFPGKLVHGHIRWLESHGADRIFFPSISTRKSENTEKTSVSMCGIVKGFPFVIKNSDNPEGRGRAAYDAPVFFWYTDIDRERQLSRFMLDTFGIKKNLVKKAIREGNAAQAAFSRSLLEQGKKVLDKLEKLEADRPAGNPSPIAVVLAARPYQNDDLVN
;
A
#
# COMPACT_ATOMS: atom_id res chain seq x y z
N GLY A 1 -12.25 0.86 -6.28
CA GLY A 1 -11.21 1.89 -6.10
C GLY A 1 -10.20 1.46 -5.05
N LEU A 2 -8.90 1.66 -5.31
CA LEU A 2 -7.79 1.49 -4.36
C LEU A 2 -7.00 2.80 -4.28
N PRO A 3 -6.89 3.45 -3.11
CA PRO A 3 -6.14 4.71 -3.01
C PRO A 3 -4.64 4.42 -3.02
N PHE A 4 -3.88 5.00 -3.96
CA PHE A 4 -2.41 4.81 -4.03
C PHE A 4 -1.66 5.63 -2.97
N VAL A 5 -1.84 5.23 -1.71
CA VAL A 5 -1.32 5.93 -0.52
C VAL A 5 -0.85 4.92 0.54
N LEU A 6 0.03 5.36 1.44
CA LEU A 6 0.44 4.60 2.62
C LEU A 6 0.84 3.14 2.27
N ALA A 7 0.19 2.14 2.87
CA ALA A 7 0.52 0.73 2.67
C ALA A 7 0.34 0.23 1.22
N TYR A 8 -0.41 0.94 0.38
CA TYR A 8 -0.56 0.55 -1.03
C TYR A 8 0.73 0.73 -1.82
N TRP A 9 1.63 1.64 -1.46
CA TRP A 9 2.96 1.73 -2.08
C TRP A 9 3.74 0.41 -2.06
N GLU A 10 3.52 -0.41 -1.03
CA GLU A 10 4.18 -1.70 -0.88
C GLU A 10 3.30 -2.85 -1.39
N THR A 11 1.99 -2.78 -1.16
CA THR A 11 1.06 -3.93 -1.30
C THR A 11 0.12 -3.85 -2.49
N LEU A 12 0.18 -2.80 -3.30
CA LEU A 12 -0.66 -2.68 -4.49
C LEU A 12 -0.51 -3.85 -5.48
N PRO A 13 0.69 -4.45 -5.71
CA PRO A 13 0.80 -5.63 -6.56
C PRO A 13 -0.08 -6.80 -6.09
N PHE A 14 -0.11 -7.07 -4.77
CA PHE A 14 -1.02 -8.04 -4.18
C PHE A 14 -2.48 -7.64 -4.39
N TRP A 15 -2.88 -6.44 -3.94
CA TRP A 15 -4.28 -6.03 -3.91
C TRP A 15 -4.89 -5.89 -5.31
N ARG A 16 -4.18 -5.26 -6.24
CA ARG A 16 -4.64 -5.10 -7.62
C ARG A 16 -4.89 -6.45 -8.28
N THR A 17 -3.98 -7.40 -8.08
CA THR A 17 -4.10 -8.74 -8.65
C THR A 17 -5.20 -9.55 -7.96
N PHE A 18 -5.29 -9.49 -6.63
CA PHE A 18 -6.32 -10.15 -5.84
C PHE A 18 -7.73 -9.76 -6.30
N TRP A 19 -8.01 -8.46 -6.41
CA TRP A 19 -9.32 -7.96 -6.83
C TRP A 19 -9.64 -8.30 -8.29
N ARG A 20 -8.67 -8.16 -9.20
CA ARG A 20 -8.85 -8.55 -10.61
C ARG A 20 -9.09 -10.05 -10.79
N SER A 21 -8.40 -10.89 -10.02
CA SER A 21 -8.57 -12.35 -10.04
C SER A 21 -9.99 -12.79 -9.65
N LEU A 22 -10.66 -11.98 -8.83
CA LEU A 22 -12.05 -12.18 -8.42
C LEU A 22 -13.08 -11.59 -9.40
N GLY A 23 -12.63 -11.00 -10.51
CA GLY A 23 -13.48 -10.47 -11.57
C GLY A 23 -13.87 -9.00 -11.41
N PHE A 24 -13.26 -8.26 -10.48
CA PHE A 24 -13.53 -6.82 -10.32
C PHE A 24 -12.67 -5.97 -11.26
N ASP A 25 -13.27 -4.89 -11.77
CA ASP A 25 -12.52 -3.79 -12.32
C ASP A 25 -11.82 -3.00 -11.19
N VAL A 26 -10.54 -2.70 -11.40
CA VAL A 26 -9.71 -2.04 -10.39
C VAL A 26 -9.23 -0.70 -10.91
N LEU A 27 -9.85 0.35 -10.38
CA LEU A 27 -9.37 1.73 -10.46
C LEU A 27 -8.43 2.02 -9.28
N VAL A 28 -7.23 2.49 -9.59
CA VAL A 28 -6.24 2.95 -8.60
C VAL A 28 -6.07 4.46 -8.80
N SER A 29 -6.03 5.24 -7.71
CA SER A 29 -5.71 6.67 -7.86
C SER A 29 -4.27 6.87 -8.36
N PRO A 30 -3.99 7.99 -9.05
CA PRO A 30 -2.68 8.24 -9.63
C PRO A 30 -1.65 8.55 -8.54
N GLU A 31 -0.41 8.83 -8.94
CA GLU A 31 0.59 9.45 -8.07
C GLU A 31 0.08 10.78 -7.51
N SER A 32 0.56 11.15 -6.33
CA SER A 32 0.09 12.34 -5.65
C SER A 32 0.47 13.59 -6.44
N THR A 33 -0.47 14.51 -6.55
CA THR A 33 -0.22 15.85 -7.10
C THR A 33 -0.72 16.89 -6.14
N ARG A 34 -0.20 18.11 -6.25
CA ARG A 34 -0.67 19.22 -5.42
C ARG A 34 -2.19 19.45 -5.55
N ALA A 35 -2.74 19.27 -6.75
CA ALA A 35 -4.18 19.37 -6.98
C ALA A 35 -4.97 18.30 -6.20
N ILE A 36 -4.49 17.05 -6.18
CA ILE A 36 -5.12 15.97 -5.38
C ILE A 36 -5.04 16.29 -3.89
N TYR A 37 -3.90 16.75 -3.40
CA TYR A 37 -3.73 17.18 -2.02
C TYR A 37 -4.71 18.30 -1.64
N GLU A 38 -4.78 19.36 -2.44
CA GLU A 38 -5.63 20.52 -2.19
C GLU A 38 -7.12 20.19 -2.22
N ASP A 39 -7.55 19.26 -3.08
CA ASP A 39 -8.95 18.79 -3.13
C ASP A 39 -9.39 18.08 -1.83
N GLY A 40 -8.46 17.37 -1.17
CA GLY A 40 -8.68 16.70 0.11
C GLY A 40 -8.44 17.56 1.36
N LEU A 41 -7.76 18.70 1.22
CA LEU A 41 -7.17 19.43 2.34
C LEU A 41 -8.19 19.86 3.41
N HIS A 42 -9.38 20.30 3.01
CA HIS A 42 -10.42 20.76 3.93
C HIS A 42 -11.02 19.65 4.80
N ALA A 43 -10.77 18.38 4.46
CA ALA A 43 -11.22 17.22 5.23
C ALA A 43 -10.15 16.67 6.19
N VAL A 44 -8.93 17.20 6.12
CA VAL A 44 -7.83 16.84 7.03
C VAL A 44 -8.20 17.23 8.46
N THR A 45 -8.20 16.26 9.37
CA THR A 45 -8.69 16.46 10.74
C THR A 45 -7.67 17.07 11.70
N SER A 46 -6.39 17.09 11.33
CA SER A 46 -5.33 17.62 12.18
C SER A 46 -4.16 18.18 11.37
N ASP A 47 -3.73 19.40 11.70
CA ASP A 47 -2.54 20.00 11.10
C ASP A 47 -1.25 19.26 11.46
N THR A 48 -1.23 18.58 12.61
CA THR A 48 -0.08 17.79 13.10
C THR A 48 0.03 16.42 12.44
N GLU A 49 -0.94 16.05 11.60
CA GLU A 49 -0.90 14.83 10.82
C GLU A 49 0.30 14.82 9.86
N CYS A 50 0.92 13.66 9.66
CA CYS A 50 2.01 13.54 8.71
C CYS A 50 1.48 13.77 7.28
N PHE A 51 2.32 14.35 6.43
CA PHE A 51 1.91 14.71 5.07
C PHE A 51 1.37 13.52 4.24
N PRO A 52 1.96 12.30 4.28
CA PRO A 52 1.37 11.12 3.62
C PRO A 52 -0.04 10.76 4.09
N GLY A 53 -0.36 11.05 5.35
CA GLY A 53 -1.71 10.90 5.87
C GLY A 53 -2.68 11.88 5.22
N LYS A 54 -2.29 13.16 5.16
CA LYS A 54 -3.12 14.21 4.55
C LYS A 54 -3.49 13.90 3.09
N LEU A 55 -2.58 13.27 2.34
CA LEU A 55 -2.81 12.85 0.95
C LEU A 55 -3.96 11.85 0.80
N VAL A 56 -4.26 11.04 1.81
CA VAL A 56 -5.31 10.02 1.74
C VAL A 56 -6.65 10.64 1.35
N HIS A 57 -7.02 11.78 1.93
CA HIS A 57 -8.27 12.47 1.65
C HIS A 57 -8.43 12.79 0.16
N GLY A 58 -7.38 13.36 -0.43
CA GLY A 58 -7.34 13.68 -1.86
C GLY A 58 -7.51 12.46 -2.74
N HIS A 59 -6.81 11.36 -2.43
CA HIS A 59 -6.88 10.13 -3.23
C HIS A 59 -8.26 9.46 -3.13
N ILE A 60 -8.92 9.54 -1.97
CA ILE A 60 -10.30 9.04 -1.80
C ILE A 60 -11.26 9.83 -2.69
N ARG A 61 -11.18 11.17 -2.66
CA ARG A 61 -12.03 12.05 -3.48
C ARG A 61 -11.74 11.96 -4.97
N TRP A 62 -10.48 11.75 -5.34
CA TRP A 62 -10.12 11.44 -6.71
C TRP A 62 -10.83 10.16 -7.18
N LEU A 63 -10.84 9.09 -6.38
CA LEU A 63 -11.56 7.87 -6.74
C LEU A 63 -13.07 8.10 -6.88
N GLU A 64 -13.68 8.87 -5.97
CA GLU A 64 -15.11 9.22 -6.03
C GLU A 64 -15.45 9.98 -7.33
N SER A 65 -14.66 10.99 -7.67
CA SER A 65 -14.86 11.82 -8.87
C SER A 65 -14.60 11.08 -10.18
N HIS A 66 -13.81 10.01 -10.14
CA HIS A 66 -13.45 9.19 -11.32
C HIS A 66 -14.26 7.88 -11.40
N GLY A 67 -15.39 7.80 -10.70
CA GLY A 67 -16.38 6.75 -10.89
C GLY A 67 -16.10 5.44 -10.15
N ALA A 68 -15.30 5.45 -9.08
CA ALA A 68 -15.25 4.30 -8.19
C ALA A 68 -16.61 4.16 -7.47
N ASP A 69 -17.31 3.06 -7.73
CA ASP A 69 -18.57 2.67 -7.09
C ASP A 69 -18.36 2.14 -5.66
N ARG A 70 -17.18 1.58 -5.40
CA ARG A 70 -16.75 1.07 -4.09
C ARG A 70 -15.26 1.30 -3.88
N ILE A 71 -14.88 1.74 -2.70
CA ILE A 71 -13.49 1.97 -2.30
C ILE A 71 -13.13 0.96 -1.22
N PHE A 72 -12.06 0.21 -1.46
CA PHE A 72 -11.51 -0.72 -0.48
C PHE A 72 -10.24 -0.12 0.11
N PHE A 73 -10.22 0.09 1.42
CA PHE A 73 -9.09 0.63 2.14
C PHE A 73 -8.97 -0.06 3.51
N PRO A 74 -8.34 -1.25 3.59
CA PRO A 74 -8.36 -2.08 4.78
C PRO A 74 -7.34 -1.60 5.81
N SER A 75 -7.65 -1.85 7.09
CA SER A 75 -6.68 -1.72 8.18
C SER A 75 -6.03 -3.08 8.44
N ILE A 76 -4.74 -3.22 8.14
CA ILE A 76 -3.98 -4.42 8.51
C ILE A 76 -3.18 -4.13 9.78
N SER A 77 -3.72 -4.59 10.90
CA SER A 77 -3.17 -4.31 12.23
C SER A 77 -1.94 -5.14 12.54
N THR A 78 -1.87 -6.39 12.09
CA THR A 78 -0.69 -7.22 12.30
C THR A 78 -0.29 -7.95 11.04
N ARG A 79 1.02 -8.12 10.86
CA ARG A 79 1.62 -8.92 9.81
C ARG A 79 2.76 -9.75 10.38
N LYS A 80 3.11 -10.82 9.67
CA LYS A 80 4.36 -11.55 9.91
C LYS A 80 5.54 -10.58 9.86
N SER A 81 6.46 -10.68 10.81
CA SER A 81 7.68 -9.86 10.80
C SER A 81 8.52 -10.19 9.56
N GLU A 82 8.93 -9.14 8.86
CA GLU A 82 9.91 -9.20 7.76
C GLU A 82 11.33 -8.84 8.26
N ASN A 83 11.46 -8.52 9.55
CA ASN A 83 12.70 -8.14 10.20
C ASN A 83 13.25 -9.30 11.06
N THR A 84 14.49 -9.15 11.50
CA THR A 84 15.12 -10.08 12.45
C THR A 84 14.41 -10.11 13.80
N GLU A 85 13.80 -8.98 14.20
CA GLU A 85 13.06 -8.87 15.46
C GLU A 85 11.64 -9.44 15.36
N LYS A 86 11.33 -10.41 16.24
CA LYS A 86 10.03 -11.08 16.28
C LYS A 86 8.88 -10.16 16.70
N THR A 87 9.17 -9.07 17.40
CA THR A 87 8.20 -8.07 17.85
C THR A 87 7.82 -7.06 16.76
N SER A 88 8.53 -7.05 15.63
CA SER A 88 8.27 -6.17 14.49
C SER A 88 7.09 -6.63 13.62
N VAL A 89 5.93 -6.83 14.26
CA VAL A 89 4.69 -7.31 13.63
C VAL A 89 3.64 -6.21 13.46
N SER A 90 3.95 -5.00 13.91
CA SER A 90 3.04 -3.86 14.01
C SER A 90 3.42 -2.76 13.02
N MET A 91 2.45 -2.31 12.22
CA MET A 91 2.58 -1.11 11.39
C MET A 91 2.44 0.19 12.22
N CYS A 92 2.83 1.32 11.62
CA CYS A 92 2.59 2.65 12.18
C CYS A 92 1.10 2.86 12.52
N GLY A 93 0.81 3.50 13.65
CA GLY A 93 -0.56 3.79 14.10
C GLY A 93 -1.37 4.60 13.09
N ILE A 94 -0.71 5.50 12.35
CA ILE A 94 -1.29 6.26 11.25
C ILE A 94 -1.80 5.31 10.15
N VAL A 95 -0.93 4.44 9.63
CA VAL A 95 -1.29 3.51 8.53
C VAL A 95 -2.47 2.61 8.90
N LYS A 96 -2.55 2.16 10.16
CA LYS A 96 -3.66 1.33 10.63
C LYS A 96 -4.93 2.12 10.91
N GLY A 97 -4.78 3.35 11.39
CA GLY A 97 -5.89 4.21 11.82
C GLY A 97 -6.60 4.88 10.65
N PHE A 98 -5.87 5.17 9.56
CA PHE A 98 -6.37 5.99 8.46
C PHE A 98 -7.66 5.50 7.79
N PRO A 99 -7.83 4.19 7.55
CA PRO A 99 -9.12 3.67 7.09
C PRO A 99 -10.32 4.15 7.93
N PHE A 100 -10.15 4.26 9.24
CA PHE A 100 -11.18 4.71 10.17
C PHE A 100 -11.27 6.23 10.25
N VAL A 101 -10.15 6.95 10.12
CA VAL A 101 -10.18 8.42 10.00
C VAL A 101 -11.10 8.79 8.84
N ILE A 102 -10.84 8.26 7.65
CA ILE A 102 -11.71 8.48 6.48
C ILE A 102 -13.15 8.05 6.77
N LYS A 103 -13.37 6.87 7.36
CA LYS A 103 -14.73 6.40 7.69
C LYS A 103 -15.52 7.36 8.59
N ASN A 104 -14.84 8.11 9.47
CA ASN A 104 -15.50 8.96 10.47
C ASN A 104 -15.50 10.45 10.10
N SER A 105 -14.46 10.95 9.43
CA SER A 105 -14.31 12.38 9.13
C SER A 105 -14.54 12.75 7.66
N ASP A 106 -14.34 11.81 6.73
CA ASP A 106 -14.40 12.07 5.29
C ASP A 106 -15.00 10.88 4.52
N ASN A 107 -16.12 10.35 5.03
CA ASN A 107 -16.71 9.10 4.56
C ASN A 107 -17.35 9.21 3.16
N PRO A 108 -16.90 8.43 2.16
CA PRO A 108 -17.52 8.38 0.83
C PRO A 108 -18.99 7.96 0.82
N GLU A 109 -19.39 7.08 1.75
CA GLU A 109 -20.79 6.63 1.86
C GLU A 109 -21.69 7.76 2.35
N GLY A 110 -21.22 8.54 3.32
CA GLY A 110 -21.96 9.68 3.86
C GLY A 110 -22.17 10.80 2.82
N ARG A 111 -21.29 10.88 1.82
CA ARG A 111 -21.44 11.78 0.67
C ARG A 111 -22.28 11.20 -0.47
N GLY A 112 -22.73 9.95 -0.37
CA GLY A 112 -23.49 9.26 -1.42
C GLY A 112 -22.69 9.03 -2.70
N ARG A 113 -21.37 8.87 -2.60
CA ARG A 113 -20.47 8.76 -3.78
C ARG A 113 -20.02 7.34 -4.07
N ALA A 114 -19.63 6.59 -3.04
CA ALA A 114 -19.12 5.23 -3.18
C ALA A 114 -19.34 4.42 -1.89
N ALA A 115 -19.53 3.10 -1.99
CA ALA A 115 -19.42 2.20 -0.85
C ALA A 115 -17.99 2.24 -0.29
N TYR A 116 -17.80 2.14 1.03
CA TYR A 116 -16.48 2.28 1.65
C TYR A 116 -16.14 1.11 2.59
N ASP A 117 -15.32 0.20 2.08
CA ASP A 117 -14.91 -1.01 2.79
C ASP A 117 -13.58 -0.78 3.53
N ALA A 118 -13.67 -0.64 4.85
CA ALA A 118 -12.52 -0.56 5.76
C ALA A 118 -12.48 -1.74 6.75
N PRO A 119 -12.34 -3.00 6.29
CA PRO A 119 -12.24 -4.14 7.19
C PRO A 119 -10.93 -4.12 7.98
N VAL A 120 -10.98 -4.77 9.15
CA VAL A 120 -9.84 -4.89 10.05
C VAL A 120 -9.28 -6.30 9.97
N PHE A 121 -7.98 -6.37 9.73
CA PHE A 121 -7.27 -7.62 9.55
C PHE A 121 -6.14 -7.79 10.56
N PHE A 122 -6.02 -9.02 11.06
CA PHE A 122 -4.98 -9.45 12.00
C PHE A 122 -4.30 -10.68 11.39
N TRP A 123 -3.23 -10.46 10.63
CA TRP A 123 -2.57 -11.49 9.82
C TRP A 123 -1.25 -11.94 10.44
N TYR A 124 -1.33 -12.61 11.59
CA TYR A 124 -0.15 -13.22 12.21
C TYR A 124 0.40 -14.36 11.35
N THR A 125 -0.48 -15.08 10.67
CA THR A 125 -0.14 -16.19 9.76
C THR A 125 -0.87 -16.07 8.42
N ASP A 126 -0.41 -16.83 7.42
CA ASP A 126 -1.13 -16.94 6.14
C ASP A 126 -2.51 -17.59 6.29
N ILE A 127 -2.70 -18.44 7.31
CA ILE A 127 -3.99 -19.05 7.64
C ILE A 127 -4.98 -17.97 8.12
N ASP A 128 -4.53 -17.02 8.94
CA ASP A 128 -5.37 -15.91 9.40
C ASP A 128 -5.81 -15.03 8.23
N ARG A 129 -4.87 -14.73 7.33
CA ARG A 129 -5.15 -13.96 6.11
C ARG A 129 -6.17 -14.65 5.22
N GLU A 130 -5.97 -15.93 4.93
CA GLU A 130 -6.92 -16.69 4.13
C GLU A 130 -8.30 -16.73 4.78
N ARG A 131 -8.37 -17.03 6.09
CA ARG A 131 -9.63 -17.11 6.83
C ARG A 131 -10.37 -15.77 6.81
N GLN A 132 -9.70 -14.68 7.15
CA GLN A 132 -10.32 -13.36 7.26
C GLN A 132 -10.73 -12.80 5.89
N LEU A 133 -9.89 -12.95 4.86
CA LEU A 133 -10.27 -12.57 3.49
C LEU A 133 -11.43 -13.42 2.98
N SER A 134 -11.40 -14.74 3.20
CA SER A 134 -12.51 -15.61 2.78
C SER A 134 -13.82 -15.25 3.44
N ARG A 135 -13.78 -14.90 4.74
CA ARG A 135 -14.96 -14.45 5.47
C ARG A 135 -15.48 -13.12 4.94
N PHE A 136 -14.61 -12.12 4.80
CA PHE A 136 -14.98 -10.82 4.24
C PHE A 136 -15.58 -10.93 2.84
N MET A 137 -14.95 -11.73 1.96
CA MET A 137 -15.42 -11.90 0.58
C MET A 137 -16.76 -12.66 0.50
N LEU A 138 -16.97 -13.64 1.38
CA LEU A 138 -18.24 -14.36 1.47
C LEU A 138 -19.36 -13.43 1.96
N ASP A 139 -19.11 -12.71 3.06
CA ASP A 139 -20.14 -11.89 3.72
C ASP A 139 -20.51 -10.66 2.88
N THR A 140 -19.55 -10.08 2.15
CA THR A 140 -19.74 -8.83 1.41
C THR A 140 -20.16 -9.06 -0.04
N PHE A 141 -19.66 -10.13 -0.68
CA PHE A 141 -19.83 -10.36 -2.12
C PHE A 141 -20.39 -11.76 -2.47
N GLY A 142 -20.63 -12.63 -1.49
CA GLY A 142 -21.06 -14.01 -1.74
C GLY A 142 -19.98 -14.89 -2.41
N ILE A 143 -18.72 -14.45 -2.43
CA ILE A 143 -17.64 -15.14 -3.15
C ILE A 143 -17.12 -16.31 -2.31
N LYS A 144 -17.13 -17.51 -2.90
CA LYS A 144 -16.74 -18.75 -2.23
C LYS A 144 -15.24 -18.82 -1.96
N LYS A 145 -14.89 -19.47 -0.84
CA LYS A 145 -13.51 -19.64 -0.33
C LYS A 145 -12.51 -20.17 -1.37
N ASN A 146 -12.92 -21.06 -2.27
CA ASN A 146 -12.03 -21.61 -3.31
C ASN A 146 -11.55 -20.53 -4.30
N LEU A 147 -12.43 -19.59 -4.69
CA LEU A 147 -12.07 -18.46 -5.54
C LEU A 147 -11.14 -17.50 -4.80
N VAL A 148 -11.44 -17.20 -3.52
CA VAL A 148 -10.59 -16.36 -2.67
C VAL A 148 -9.19 -16.94 -2.52
N LYS A 149 -9.07 -18.25 -2.26
CA LYS A 149 -7.77 -18.94 -2.21
C LYS A 149 -6.97 -18.78 -3.49
N LYS A 150 -7.61 -18.94 -4.65
CA LYS A 150 -6.98 -18.73 -5.95
C LYS A 150 -6.48 -17.28 -6.09
N ALA A 151 -7.32 -16.30 -5.75
CA ALA A 151 -6.96 -14.89 -5.81
C ALA A 151 -5.81 -14.51 -4.85
N ILE A 152 -5.78 -15.07 -3.64
CA ILE A 152 -4.66 -14.88 -2.69
C ILE A 152 -3.37 -15.42 -3.30
N ARG A 153 -3.40 -16.61 -3.92
CA ARG A 153 -2.22 -17.20 -4.56
C ARG A 153 -1.72 -16.33 -5.71
N GLU A 154 -2.61 -15.83 -6.56
CA GLU A 154 -2.24 -14.93 -7.66
C GLU A 154 -1.70 -13.58 -7.15
N GLY A 155 -2.33 -13.00 -6.13
CA GLY A 155 -1.82 -11.81 -5.45
C GLY A 155 -0.43 -12.02 -4.84
N ASN A 156 -0.20 -13.16 -4.19
CA ASN A 156 1.12 -13.49 -3.62
C ASN A 156 2.18 -13.65 -4.71
N ALA A 157 1.84 -14.26 -5.85
CA ALA A 157 2.75 -14.38 -6.98
C ALA A 157 3.14 -13.02 -7.55
N ALA A 158 2.18 -12.09 -7.68
CA ALA A 158 2.42 -10.72 -8.12
C ALA A 158 3.30 -9.94 -7.12
N GLN A 159 3.02 -10.06 -5.82
CA GLN A 159 3.84 -9.44 -4.78
C GLN A 159 5.27 -9.97 -4.80
N ALA A 160 5.45 -11.29 -4.92
CA ALA A 160 6.77 -11.90 -4.99
C ALA A 160 7.54 -11.48 -6.25
N ALA A 161 6.86 -11.30 -7.39
CA ALA A 161 7.47 -10.79 -8.60
C ALA A 161 7.97 -9.35 -8.43
N PHE A 162 7.17 -8.49 -7.78
CA PHE A 162 7.57 -7.13 -7.43
C PHE A 162 8.75 -7.11 -6.45
N SER A 163 8.72 -7.91 -5.38
CA SER A 163 9.86 -8.01 -4.46
C SER A 163 11.14 -8.48 -5.15
N ARG A 164 11.05 -9.44 -6.09
CA ARG A 164 12.20 -9.87 -6.89
C ARG A 164 12.75 -8.75 -7.77
N SER A 165 11.89 -7.94 -8.40
CA SER A 165 12.36 -6.83 -9.23
C SER A 165 13.08 -5.77 -8.39
N LEU A 166 12.58 -5.46 -7.18
CA LEU A 166 13.27 -4.55 -6.25
C LEU A 166 14.65 -5.07 -5.84
N LEU A 167 14.77 -6.35 -5.49
CA LEU A 167 16.06 -6.97 -5.16
C LEU A 167 17.03 -6.95 -6.35
N GLU A 168 16.52 -7.17 -7.57
CA GLU A 168 17.34 -7.09 -8.78
C GLU A 168 17.85 -5.67 -9.03
N GLN A 169 17.03 -4.64 -8.80
CA GLN A 169 17.48 -3.25 -8.90
C GLN A 169 18.53 -2.92 -7.84
N GLY A 170 18.34 -3.37 -6.60
CA GLY A 170 19.36 -3.24 -5.55
C GLY A 170 20.68 -3.91 -5.93
N LYS A 171 20.61 -5.14 -6.48
CA LYS A 171 21.80 -5.86 -6.97
C LYS A 171 22.53 -5.08 -8.06
N LYS A 172 21.83 -4.49 -9.03
CA LYS A 172 22.45 -3.67 -10.09
C LYS A 172 23.26 -2.49 -9.53
N VAL A 173 22.78 -1.87 -8.44
CA VAL A 173 23.51 -0.78 -7.78
C VAL A 173 24.77 -1.30 -7.08
N LEU A 174 24.69 -2.45 -6.41
CA LEU A 174 25.84 -3.09 -5.76
C LEU A 174 26.89 -3.57 -6.78
N ASP A 175 26.47 -4.27 -7.84
CA ASP A 175 27.36 -4.73 -8.91
C ASP A 175 28.10 -3.54 -9.56
N LYS A 176 27.41 -2.39 -9.73
CA LYS A 176 28.03 -1.15 -10.21
C LYS A 176 29.08 -0.61 -9.24
N LEU A 177 28.80 -0.64 -7.93
CA LEU A 177 29.74 -0.18 -6.90
C LEU A 177 31.00 -1.05 -6.85
N GLU A 178 30.84 -2.37 -6.90
CA GLU A 178 31.94 -3.34 -6.94
C GLU A 178 32.83 -3.11 -8.17
N LYS A 179 32.21 -2.89 -9.34
CA LYS A 179 32.95 -2.56 -10.56
C LYS A 179 33.73 -1.25 -10.42
N LEU A 180 33.12 -0.21 -9.85
CA LEU A 180 33.81 1.07 -9.63
C LEU A 180 35.00 0.95 -8.67
N GLU A 181 34.93 0.08 -7.67
CA GLU A 181 36.06 -0.18 -6.76
C GLU A 181 37.15 -1.01 -7.46
N ALA A 182 36.77 -2.00 -8.28
CA ALA A 182 37.73 -2.81 -9.04
C ALA A 182 38.50 -2.01 -10.09
N ASP A 183 37.83 -1.06 -10.76
CA ASP A 183 38.42 -0.19 -11.79
C ASP A 183 39.12 1.05 -11.18
N ARG A 184 39.22 1.14 -9.84
CA ARG A 184 39.71 2.33 -9.14
C ARG A 184 41.22 2.55 -9.34
N PRO A 185 41.66 3.73 -9.81
CA PRO A 185 43.08 4.08 -9.87
C PRO A 185 43.73 4.12 -8.48
N ALA A 186 44.98 3.68 -8.37
CA ALA A 186 45.75 3.76 -7.13
C ALA A 186 45.87 5.22 -6.67
N GLY A 187 45.55 5.48 -5.39
CA GLY A 187 45.55 6.82 -4.81
C GLY A 187 44.20 7.55 -4.86
N ASN A 188 43.21 7.06 -5.60
CA ASN A 188 41.85 7.62 -5.58
C ASN A 188 41.03 7.08 -4.40
N PRO A 189 40.07 7.86 -3.86
CA PRO A 189 39.16 7.40 -2.82
C PRO A 189 38.21 6.31 -3.35
N SER A 190 37.81 5.39 -2.47
CA SER A 190 36.80 4.36 -2.78
C SER A 190 35.46 4.99 -3.16
N PRO A 191 34.68 4.37 -4.07
CA PRO A 191 33.36 4.84 -4.40
C PRO A 191 32.43 4.65 -3.20
N ILE A 192 31.49 5.58 -3.05
CA ILE A 192 30.55 5.61 -1.93
C ILE A 192 29.14 5.42 -2.49
N ALA A 193 28.38 4.50 -1.89
CA ALA A 193 26.94 4.42 -2.08
C ALA A 193 26.23 5.04 -0.87
N VAL A 194 25.19 5.83 -1.14
CA VAL A 194 24.32 6.40 -0.11
C VAL A 194 23.00 5.64 -0.13
N VAL A 195 22.60 5.10 1.02
CA VAL A 195 21.32 4.42 1.19
C VAL A 195 20.36 5.35 1.92
N LEU A 196 19.27 5.69 1.25
CA LEU A 196 18.16 6.42 1.86
C LEU A 196 17.15 5.40 2.40
N ALA A 197 17.02 5.31 3.72
CA ALA A 197 16.10 4.40 4.38
C ALA A 197 14.80 5.13 4.74
N ALA A 198 13.71 4.74 4.08
CA ALA A 198 12.39 5.28 4.29
C ALA A 198 11.32 4.19 4.09
N ARG A 199 10.09 4.46 4.54
CA ARG A 199 8.93 3.67 4.15
C ARG A 199 8.60 3.93 2.68
N PRO A 200 8.09 2.94 1.92
CA PRO A 200 7.84 3.10 0.49
C PRO A 200 6.99 4.33 0.11
N TYR A 201 5.97 4.66 0.91
CA TYR A 201 5.11 5.83 0.67
C TYR A 201 5.77 7.19 0.92
N GLN A 202 6.99 7.21 1.46
CA GLN A 202 7.77 8.43 1.57
C GLN A 202 8.52 8.71 0.26
N ASN A 203 8.57 7.77 -0.68
CA ASN A 203 9.12 7.99 -2.02
C ASN A 203 8.08 8.57 -3.00
N ASP A 204 6.97 9.07 -2.48
CA ASP A 204 6.03 9.85 -3.27
C ASP A 204 6.65 11.25 -3.52
N ASP A 205 6.76 11.66 -4.77
CA ASP A 205 7.41 12.92 -5.18
C ASP A 205 6.81 14.18 -4.55
N LEU A 206 5.56 14.11 -4.06
CA LEU A 206 4.96 15.25 -3.35
C LEU A 206 5.35 15.27 -1.85
N VAL A 207 5.81 14.14 -1.31
CA VAL A 207 6.24 14.00 0.08
C VAL A 207 7.70 14.43 0.28
N ASN A 208 8.59 14.08 -0.66
CA ASN A 208 10.03 14.37 -0.59
C ASN A 208 10.58 14.95 -1.90
#